data_AF-A0A1T4TJG7-F1
#
_entry.id   AF-A0A1T4TJG7-F1
#
_cell.length_a   1.000
_cell.length_b   1.000
_cell.length_c   1.000
_cell.angle_alpha   90.00
_cell.angle_beta   90.00
_cell.angle_gamma   90.00
#
_symmetry.space_group_name_H-M   'P 1'
#
loop_
_entity.id
_entity.type
_entity.pdbx_description
1 polymer ?
#
loop_
_entity_poly.entity_id
_entity_poly.type
_entity_poly.pdbx_seq_one_letter_code
_entity_poly.pdbx_strand_id
1 'polypeptide(L)'
;MRPELIFFYGTGSYFYPDANSKLMINYNPKDWFTFIFRIHKADTVRKLFPMFIALSIYSAIVAWLELSFWKLSANSEVKNISLMHGLLGFVISLLLVFRTNTAYDRWWEGRRQWGTLVNSCRNLAIKLQAMLPAGNTEARAFFRVMIPNYAFGLKNHLRKLYKAEEMEALPEGQPPLDLSKHVPNQLATRILQKIADLQREGQLTGDQLIVLNNELQSFTEVCGACERIQSTPIPFSYSVFIKKFIFFYIMTMPFGYVFSLGYLIIPMVVFIFFVLASLELIAEEIEDPFGFDANDLPTDTISNNIRKHVGELL
;
A
#
# COMPACT_ATOMS: atom_id res chain seq x y z
N MET A 1 27.23 -27.03 51.76
CA MET A 1 27.77 -27.56 50.49
C MET A 1 26.88 -27.07 49.37
N ARG A 2 27.43 -26.26 48.45
CA ARG A 2 26.88 -26.08 47.09
C ARG A 2 27.17 -27.33 46.26
N PRO A 3 26.36 -27.60 45.23
CA PRO A 3 26.72 -27.22 43.84
C PRO A 3 25.51 -26.56 43.11
N GLU A 4 25.62 -25.38 42.51
CA GLU A 4 26.09 -25.03 41.14
C GLU A 4 25.36 -25.68 39.94
N LEU A 5 25.10 -24.82 38.93
CA LEU A 5 24.82 -25.08 37.49
C LEU A 5 23.33 -25.40 37.13
N ILE A 6 22.62 -24.78 36.16
CA ILE A 6 22.96 -23.98 34.96
C ILE A 6 21.76 -23.07 34.57
N PHE A 7 22.03 -21.81 34.22
CA PHE A 7 21.10 -20.92 33.50
C PHE A 7 21.01 -21.34 32.02
N PHE A 8 19.80 -21.58 31.50
CA PHE A 8 19.54 -21.56 30.06
C PHE A 8 18.64 -20.38 29.72
N TYR A 9 19.24 -19.37 29.07
CA TYR A 9 18.52 -18.38 28.28
C TYR A 9 17.94 -19.08 27.05
N GLY A 10 16.61 -19.18 26.99
CA GLY A 10 15.86 -19.60 25.81
C GLY A 10 15.01 -18.43 25.32
N THR A 11 15.46 -17.78 24.25
CA THR A 11 14.74 -16.75 23.49
C THR A 11 13.46 -17.34 22.89
N GLY A 12 12.36 -17.28 23.63
CA GLY A 12 11.02 -17.61 23.15
C GLY A 12 10.35 -16.37 22.59
N SER A 13 10.52 -16.12 21.29
CA SER A 13 9.66 -15.22 20.53
C SER A 13 8.26 -15.84 20.47
N TYR A 14 7.38 -15.47 21.41
CA TYR A 14 5.96 -15.80 21.35
C TYR A 14 5.31 -14.99 20.22
N PHE A 15 5.32 -15.56 19.02
CA PHE A 15 4.44 -15.15 17.93
C PHE A 15 3.05 -15.73 18.21
N TYR A 16 2.14 -14.91 18.75
CA TYR A 16 0.72 -15.22 18.67
C TYR A 16 0.27 -15.01 17.22
N PRO A 17 -0.31 -16.01 16.54
CA PRO A 17 -0.95 -15.79 15.26
C PRO A 17 -2.29 -15.08 15.51
N ASP A 18 -2.33 -13.78 15.23
CA ASP A 18 -3.56 -13.01 15.25
C ASP A 18 -4.47 -13.51 14.12
N ALA A 19 -5.60 -14.14 14.46
CA ALA A 19 -6.43 -14.90 13.53
C ALA A 19 -7.23 -14.03 12.54
N ASN A 20 -6.98 -12.72 12.46
CA ASN A 20 -7.68 -11.79 11.56
C ASN A 20 -6.79 -10.74 10.84
N SER A 21 -5.46 -10.86 10.88
CA SER A 21 -4.56 -9.91 10.16
C SER A 21 -4.15 -10.41 8.77
N LYS A 22 -5.11 -10.79 7.92
CA LYS A 22 -4.82 -11.11 6.51
C LYS A 22 -4.90 -9.86 5.63
N LEU A 23 -3.87 -9.01 5.65
CA LEU A 23 -3.82 -7.88 4.69
C LEU A 23 -2.46 -7.64 4.02
N MET A 24 -1.36 -8.28 4.44
CA MET A 24 -0.11 -8.26 3.67
C MET A 24 0.49 -9.66 3.66
N ILE A 25 0.86 -10.15 2.47
CA ILE A 25 1.49 -11.46 2.31
C ILE A 25 2.88 -11.39 2.95
N ASN A 26 3.05 -12.01 4.12
CA ASN A 26 4.36 -12.19 4.73
C ASN A 26 5.08 -13.33 4.00
N TYR A 27 6.19 -13.03 3.31
CA TYR A 27 6.94 -14.00 2.52
C TYR A 27 8.44 -13.89 2.79
N ASN A 28 9.14 -15.02 2.68
CA ASN A 28 10.59 -15.09 2.75
C ASN A 28 11.17 -15.01 1.32
N PRO A 29 11.91 -13.95 0.94
CA PRO A 29 12.40 -13.78 -0.42
C PRO A 29 13.39 -14.87 -0.89
N LYS A 30 13.90 -15.71 0.01
CA LYS A 30 14.83 -16.81 -0.33
C LYS A 30 14.13 -18.05 -0.92
N ASP A 31 12.81 -18.19 -0.77
CA ASP A 31 12.07 -19.40 -1.18
C ASP A 31 11.61 -19.36 -2.65
N TRP A 32 12.47 -18.87 -3.56
CA TRP A 32 12.17 -18.52 -4.95
C TRP A 32 11.47 -19.62 -5.76
N PHE A 33 11.91 -20.88 -5.63
CA PHE A 33 11.34 -22.02 -6.36
C PHE A 33 9.87 -22.26 -5.98
N THR A 34 9.55 -22.12 -4.70
CA THR A 34 8.17 -22.32 -4.23
C THR A 34 7.25 -21.20 -4.71
N PHE A 35 7.74 -19.98 -4.97
CA PHE A 35 6.93 -18.87 -5.48
C PHE A 35 6.62 -18.99 -6.98
N ILE A 36 7.54 -19.51 -7.78
CA ILE A 36 7.31 -19.74 -9.22
C ILE A 36 6.13 -20.70 -9.42
N PHE A 37 6.01 -21.72 -8.56
CA PHE A 37 4.98 -22.76 -8.68
C PHE A 37 3.80 -22.59 -7.70
N ARG A 38 3.92 -21.74 -6.67
CA ARG A 38 2.76 -21.25 -5.92
C ARG A 38 2.04 -20.26 -6.80
N ILE A 39 1.04 -20.77 -7.52
CA ILE A 39 -0.07 -19.99 -8.02
C ILE A 39 -0.87 -19.53 -6.78
N HIS A 40 -0.31 -18.58 -6.01
CA HIS A 40 -1.09 -17.77 -5.08
C HIS A 40 -2.20 -17.21 -5.94
N LYS A 41 -3.45 -17.66 -5.74
CA LYS A 41 -4.69 -17.23 -6.44
C LYS A 41 -4.48 -15.87 -7.14
N ALA A 42 -3.88 -15.87 -8.33
CA ALA A 42 -3.23 -14.65 -8.79
C ALA A 42 -4.34 -13.81 -9.37
N ASP A 43 -4.81 -12.85 -8.60
CA ASP A 43 -5.86 -11.93 -9.05
C ASP A 43 -5.48 -11.36 -10.41
N THR A 44 -4.19 -11.09 -10.65
CA THR A 44 -3.64 -10.72 -11.96
C THR A 44 -3.95 -11.74 -13.07
N VAL A 45 -3.54 -13.01 -12.92
CA VAL A 45 -3.77 -14.04 -13.98
C VAL A 45 -5.26 -14.27 -14.20
N ARG A 46 -6.07 -14.27 -13.14
CA ARG A 46 -7.53 -14.43 -13.25
C ARG A 46 -8.20 -13.24 -13.92
N LYS A 47 -7.81 -12.01 -13.54
CA LYS A 47 -8.25 -10.76 -14.17
C LYS A 47 -7.93 -10.76 -15.68
N LEU A 48 -6.76 -11.29 -16.07
CA LEU A 48 -6.28 -11.29 -17.46
C LEU A 48 -6.69 -12.53 -18.29
N PHE A 49 -7.14 -13.62 -17.67
CA PHE A 49 -7.42 -14.88 -18.35
C PHE A 49 -8.41 -14.76 -19.52
N PRO A 50 -9.52 -13.99 -19.44
CA PRO A 50 -10.41 -13.80 -20.59
C PRO A 50 -9.69 -13.15 -21.78
N MET A 51 -8.77 -12.23 -21.52
CA MET A 51 -7.96 -11.58 -22.55
C MET A 51 -6.96 -12.55 -23.18
N PHE A 52 -6.40 -13.51 -22.42
CA PHE A 52 -5.52 -14.54 -22.99
C PHE A 52 -6.23 -15.38 -24.06
N ILE A 53 -7.47 -15.78 -23.78
CA ILE A 53 -8.29 -16.54 -24.74
C ILE A 53 -8.60 -15.67 -25.97
N ALA A 54 -9.07 -14.44 -25.74
CA ALA A 54 -9.41 -13.52 -26.83
C ALA A 54 -8.20 -13.24 -27.74
N LEU A 55 -7.03 -12.96 -27.15
CA LEU A 55 -5.78 -12.71 -27.89
C LEU A 55 -5.27 -13.96 -28.60
N SER A 56 -5.48 -15.16 -28.03
CA SER A 56 -5.11 -16.42 -28.67
C SER A 56 -5.94 -16.64 -29.94
N ILE A 57 -7.27 -16.50 -29.84
CA ILE A 57 -8.19 -16.63 -30.97
C ILE A 57 -7.86 -15.57 -32.04
N TYR A 58 -7.72 -14.32 -31.61
CA TYR A 58 -7.37 -13.20 -32.49
C TYR A 58 -6.06 -13.46 -33.25
N SER A 59 -4.99 -13.82 -32.54
CA SER A 59 -3.69 -14.09 -33.14
C SER A 59 -3.72 -15.31 -34.07
N ALA A 60 -4.54 -16.32 -33.74
CA ALA A 60 -4.73 -17.49 -34.58
C ALA A 60 -5.44 -17.14 -35.89
N ILE A 61 -6.47 -16.28 -35.84
CA ILE A 61 -7.18 -15.79 -37.03
C ILE A 61 -6.22 -14.99 -37.91
N VAL A 62 -5.48 -14.03 -37.34
CA VAL A 62 -4.51 -13.24 -38.09
C VAL A 62 -3.44 -14.14 -38.72
N ALA A 63 -2.93 -15.12 -37.97
CA ALA A 63 -1.92 -16.02 -38.50
C ALA A 63 -2.43 -16.95 -39.59
N TRP A 64 -3.65 -17.46 -39.45
CA TRP A 64 -4.28 -18.27 -40.48
C TRP A 64 -4.55 -17.47 -41.76
N LEU A 65 -5.07 -16.24 -41.64
CA LEU A 65 -5.32 -15.35 -42.79
C LEU A 65 -4.02 -15.03 -43.53
N GLU A 66 -2.97 -14.71 -42.78
CA GLU A 66 -1.68 -14.35 -43.36
C GLU A 66 -1.03 -15.52 -44.10
N LEU A 67 -0.93 -16.67 -43.44
CA LEU A 67 -0.24 -17.84 -43.99
C LEU A 67 -1.02 -18.51 -45.14
N SER A 68 -2.36 -18.42 -45.14
CA SER A 68 -3.20 -19.11 -46.12
C SER A 68 -3.58 -18.24 -47.31
N PHE A 69 -3.93 -16.97 -47.08
CA PHE A 69 -4.52 -16.10 -48.12
C PHE A 69 -3.62 -14.95 -48.52
N TRP A 70 -3.17 -14.15 -47.56
CA TRP A 70 -2.52 -12.89 -47.88
C TRP A 70 -1.11 -13.05 -48.44
N LYS A 71 -0.30 -13.96 -47.87
CA LYS A 71 1.11 -14.16 -48.28
C LYS A 71 1.85 -12.83 -48.45
N LEU A 72 1.55 -11.86 -47.59
CA LEU A 72 2.11 -10.50 -47.57
C LEU A 72 3.61 -10.52 -47.32
N SER A 73 4.20 -11.66 -46.92
CA SER A 73 5.64 -11.84 -46.77
C SER A 73 6.44 -11.56 -48.05
N ALA A 74 5.79 -11.62 -49.21
CA ALA A 74 6.38 -11.29 -50.50
C ALA A 74 6.50 -9.78 -50.75
N ASN A 75 5.76 -8.94 -50.00
CA ASN A 75 5.78 -7.48 -50.11
C ASN A 75 6.71 -6.87 -49.03
N SER A 76 7.76 -6.20 -49.48
CA SER A 76 8.89 -5.67 -48.67
C SER A 76 8.48 -4.75 -47.50
N GLU A 77 7.42 -3.95 -47.66
CA GLU A 77 7.12 -2.87 -46.71
C GLU A 77 6.53 -3.34 -45.37
N VAL A 78 5.73 -4.41 -45.39
CA VAL A 78 5.07 -4.95 -44.18
C VAL A 78 6.08 -5.64 -43.26
N LYS A 79 7.17 -6.18 -43.83
CA LYS A 79 8.25 -6.81 -43.05
C LYS A 79 8.93 -5.83 -42.09
N ASN A 80 8.95 -4.54 -42.42
CA ASN A 80 9.54 -3.49 -41.58
C ASN A 80 8.70 -3.17 -40.32
N ILE A 81 7.46 -3.64 -40.23
CA ILE A 81 6.63 -3.48 -39.03
C ILE A 81 7.28 -4.15 -37.81
N SER A 82 7.97 -5.28 -38.00
CA SER A 82 8.74 -5.95 -36.92
C SER A 82 9.80 -5.03 -36.29
N LEU A 83 10.53 -4.26 -37.11
CA LEU A 83 11.51 -3.27 -36.65
C LEU A 83 10.84 -2.15 -35.82
N MET A 84 9.68 -1.67 -36.29
CA MET A 84 8.89 -0.67 -35.55
C MET A 84 8.43 -1.20 -34.20
N HIS A 85 8.02 -2.47 -34.12
CA HIS A 85 7.70 -3.10 -32.83
C HIS A 85 8.90 -3.27 -31.91
N GLY A 86 10.11 -3.45 -32.45
CA GLY A 86 11.33 -3.43 -31.64
C GLY A 86 11.54 -2.07 -30.97
N LEU A 87 11.43 -0.99 -31.74
CA LEU A 87 11.56 0.39 -31.24
C LEU A 87 10.43 0.74 -30.25
N LEU A 88 9.18 0.47 -30.61
CA LEU A 88 8.02 0.72 -29.74
C LEU A 88 8.08 -0.16 -28.48
N GLY A 89 8.62 -1.37 -28.57
CA GLY A 89 8.85 -2.27 -27.45
C GLY A 89 9.85 -1.71 -26.44
N PHE A 90 10.89 -1.04 -26.92
CA PHE A 90 11.81 -0.31 -26.04
C PHE A 90 11.10 0.88 -25.37
N VAL A 91 10.35 1.68 -26.13
CA VAL A 91 9.63 2.85 -25.58
C VAL A 91 8.60 2.44 -24.53
N ILE A 92 7.79 1.41 -24.79
CA ILE A 92 6.77 0.95 -23.83
C ILE A 92 7.40 0.38 -22.56
N SER A 93 8.53 -0.32 -22.68
CA SER A 93 9.27 -0.82 -21.52
C SER A 93 9.77 0.34 -20.64
N LEU A 94 10.33 1.39 -21.27
CA LEU A 94 10.78 2.58 -20.56
C LEU A 94 9.62 3.31 -19.85
N LEU A 95 8.48 3.46 -20.53
CA LEU A 95 7.28 4.08 -19.95
C LEU A 95 6.76 3.30 -18.74
N LEU A 96 6.71 1.97 -18.84
CA LEU A 96 6.28 1.10 -17.74
C LEU A 96 7.23 1.19 -16.53
N VAL A 97 8.54 1.32 -16.76
CA VAL A 97 9.51 1.55 -15.68
C VAL A 97 9.21 2.87 -14.96
N PHE A 98 9.02 3.98 -15.68
CA PHE A 98 8.67 5.26 -15.05
C PHE A 98 7.34 5.20 -14.30
N ARG A 99 6.33 4.53 -14.87
CA ARG A 99 5.03 4.32 -14.25
C ARG A 99 5.12 3.53 -12.94
N THR A 100 5.90 2.46 -12.95
CA THR A 100 6.10 1.59 -11.79
C THR A 100 6.89 2.31 -10.69
N ASN A 101 7.95 3.01 -11.04
CA ASN A 101 8.73 3.80 -10.08
C ASN A 101 7.88 4.90 -9.43
N THR A 102 7.09 5.63 -10.22
CA THR A 102 6.20 6.68 -9.69
C THR A 102 5.16 6.11 -8.71
N ALA A 103 4.61 4.93 -9.00
CA ALA A 103 3.69 4.25 -8.09
C ALA A 103 4.40 3.80 -6.80
N TYR A 104 5.58 3.21 -6.94
CA TYR A 104 6.41 2.77 -5.82
C TYR A 104 6.79 3.94 -4.90
N ASP A 105 7.15 5.10 -5.45
CA ASP A 105 7.47 6.29 -4.66
C ASP A 105 6.29 6.75 -3.79
N ARG A 106 5.05 6.68 -4.32
CA ARG A 106 3.83 6.96 -3.55
C ARG A 106 3.60 5.94 -2.44
N TRP A 107 3.76 4.66 -2.75
CA TRP A 107 3.66 3.58 -1.77
C TRP A 107 4.69 3.75 -0.64
N TRP A 108 5.94 4.04 -1.00
CA TRP A 108 7.03 4.22 -0.07
C TRP A 108 6.84 5.47 0.79
N GLU A 109 6.38 6.58 0.21
CA GLU A 109 6.06 7.79 0.97
C GLU A 109 4.93 7.52 1.97
N GLY A 110 3.87 6.83 1.56
CA GLY A 110 2.81 6.39 2.48
C GLY A 110 3.37 5.55 3.63
N ARG A 111 4.26 4.60 3.34
CA ARG A 111 4.93 3.77 4.36
C ARG A 111 5.75 4.62 5.32
N ARG A 112 6.49 5.62 4.83
CA ARG A 112 7.28 6.54 5.65
C ARG A 112 6.40 7.35 6.58
N GLN A 113 5.30 7.92 6.08
CA GLN A 113 4.36 8.69 6.89
C GLN A 113 3.74 7.87 8.03
N TRP A 114 3.34 6.63 7.74
CA TRP A 114 2.89 5.70 8.79
C TRP A 114 4.00 5.31 9.77
N GLY A 115 5.26 5.27 9.33
CA GLY A 115 6.42 5.10 10.20
C GLY A 115 6.63 6.29 11.15
N THR A 116 6.49 7.52 10.63
CA THR A 116 6.49 8.74 11.44
C THR A 116 5.39 8.70 12.48
N LEU A 117 4.16 8.33 12.11
CA LEU A 117 3.04 8.23 13.04
C LEU A 117 3.33 7.27 14.20
N VAL A 118 3.88 6.07 13.92
CA VAL A 118 4.27 5.10 14.95
C VAL A 118 5.24 5.73 15.96
N ASN A 119 6.25 6.42 15.46
CA ASN A 119 7.26 7.06 16.31
C ASN A 119 6.66 8.20 17.14
N SER A 120 5.83 9.04 16.53
CA SER A 120 5.16 10.14 17.22
C SER A 120 4.22 9.66 18.32
N CYS A 121 3.40 8.63 18.06
CA CYS A 121 2.53 8.03 19.08
C CYS A 121 3.33 7.48 20.27
N ARG A 122 4.44 6.76 20.02
CA ARG A 122 5.31 6.21 21.06
C ARG A 122 6.01 7.30 21.86
N ASN A 123 6.63 8.27 21.18
CA ASN A 123 7.34 9.36 21.84
C ASN A 123 6.39 10.22 22.68
N LEU A 124 5.19 10.49 22.18
CA LEU A 124 4.16 11.22 22.92
C LEU A 124 3.77 10.44 24.19
N ALA A 125 3.51 9.14 24.09
CA ALA A 125 3.18 8.30 25.25
C ALA A 125 4.32 8.25 26.29
N ILE A 126 5.58 8.08 25.87
CA ILE A 126 6.75 8.10 26.76
C ILE A 126 6.87 9.45 27.49
N LYS A 127 6.76 10.56 26.75
CA LYS A 127 6.86 11.91 27.33
C LYS A 127 5.73 12.17 28.32
N LEU A 128 4.49 11.83 27.97
CA LEU A 128 3.33 11.99 28.87
C LEU A 128 3.48 11.13 30.12
N GLN A 129 3.94 9.89 30.00
CA GLN A 129 4.16 9.01 31.14
C GLN A 129 5.18 9.59 32.13
N ALA A 130 6.25 10.20 31.61
CA ALA A 130 7.31 10.81 32.42
C ALA A 130 6.94 12.19 32.99
N MET A 131 6.15 12.99 32.26
CA MET A 131 5.85 14.38 32.63
C MET A 131 4.61 14.51 33.52
N LEU A 132 3.62 13.63 33.39
CA LEU A 132 2.39 13.71 34.17
C LEU A 132 2.65 13.30 35.64
N PRO A 133 2.06 14.01 36.63
CA PRO A 133 2.12 13.61 38.02
C PRO A 133 1.65 12.17 38.23
N ALA A 134 2.30 11.42 39.13
CA ALA A 134 2.05 10.00 39.33
C ALA A 134 0.57 9.68 39.67
N GLY A 135 -0.12 10.59 40.36
CA GLY A 135 -1.54 10.43 40.73
C GLY A 135 -2.54 10.67 39.58
N ASN A 136 -2.11 11.24 38.45
CA ASN A 136 -3.02 11.58 37.35
C ASN A 136 -3.26 10.37 36.42
N THR A 137 -3.97 9.37 36.94
CA THR A 137 -4.32 8.13 36.20
C THR A 137 -5.35 8.39 35.10
N GLU A 138 -6.25 9.36 35.30
CA GLU A 138 -7.28 9.74 34.34
C GLU A 138 -6.67 10.27 33.03
N ALA A 139 -5.68 11.17 33.10
CA ALA A 139 -5.02 11.68 31.91
C ALA A 139 -4.28 10.57 31.14
N ARG A 140 -3.62 9.64 31.85
CA ARG A 140 -2.97 8.49 31.22
C ARG A 140 -3.97 7.60 30.50
N ALA A 141 -5.09 7.28 31.14
CA ALA A 141 -6.17 6.50 30.55
C ALA A 141 -6.76 7.20 29.31
N PHE A 142 -6.93 8.52 29.36
CA PHE A 142 -7.38 9.30 28.20
C PHE A 142 -6.42 9.15 27.01
N PHE A 143 -5.12 9.37 27.20
CA PHE A 143 -4.14 9.28 26.11
C PHE A 143 -3.92 7.85 25.62
N ARG A 144 -3.99 6.86 26.51
CA ARG A 144 -3.94 5.44 26.18
C ARG A 144 -5.00 5.04 25.15
N VAL A 145 -6.19 5.66 25.22
CA VAL A 145 -7.29 5.45 24.27
C VAL A 145 -7.16 6.37 23.04
N MET A 146 -6.92 7.67 23.26
CA MET A 146 -7.02 8.68 22.20
C MET A 146 -5.88 8.62 21.18
N ILE A 147 -4.64 8.30 21.63
CA ILE A 147 -3.48 8.22 20.72
C ILE A 147 -3.67 7.09 19.69
N PRO A 148 -4.01 5.84 20.08
CA PRO A 148 -4.28 4.79 19.10
C PRO A 148 -5.53 5.06 18.28
N ASN A 149 -6.60 5.62 18.88
CA ASN A 149 -7.81 5.99 18.16
C ASN A 149 -7.53 6.95 17.01
N TYR A 150 -6.55 7.84 17.13
CA TYR A 150 -6.11 8.67 16.01
C TYR A 150 -5.63 7.84 14.81
N ALA A 151 -4.79 6.82 15.04
CA ALA A 151 -4.29 5.96 13.96
C ALA A 151 -5.42 5.17 13.28
N PHE A 152 -6.38 4.66 14.04
CA PHE A 152 -7.59 4.03 13.46
C PHE A 152 -8.47 5.04 12.71
N GLY A 153 -8.66 6.22 13.26
CA GLY A 153 -9.41 7.31 12.62
C GLY A 153 -8.79 7.72 11.29
N LEU A 154 -7.45 7.87 11.24
CA LEU A 154 -6.71 8.17 10.02
C LEU A 154 -6.84 7.04 8.99
N LYS A 155 -6.63 5.79 9.39
CA LYS A 155 -6.82 4.62 8.52
C LYS A 155 -8.20 4.61 7.86
N ASN A 156 -9.24 4.75 8.68
CA ASN A 156 -10.62 4.70 8.26
C ASN A 156 -10.95 5.88 7.33
N HIS A 157 -10.44 7.07 7.65
CA HIS A 157 -10.52 8.24 6.80
C HIS A 157 -9.89 8.02 5.41
N LEU A 158 -8.66 7.48 5.35
CA LEU A 158 -7.97 7.17 4.09
C LEU A 158 -8.63 6.03 3.30
N ARG A 159 -9.54 5.28 3.91
CA ARG A 159 -10.37 4.27 3.23
C ARG A 159 -11.81 4.74 2.99
N LYS A 160 -12.11 6.01 3.29
CA LYS A 160 -13.44 6.63 3.12
C LYS A 160 -14.57 5.84 3.80
N LEU A 161 -14.28 5.28 4.96
CA LEU A 161 -15.21 4.48 5.75
C LEU A 161 -15.07 4.81 7.24
N TYR A 162 -16.03 4.34 8.04
CA TYR A 162 -15.96 4.42 9.49
C TYR A 162 -16.34 3.08 10.10
N LYS A 163 -15.47 2.57 10.98
CA LYS A 163 -15.66 1.32 11.73
C LYS A 163 -15.47 1.60 13.21
N ALA A 164 -16.58 1.69 13.93
CA ALA A 164 -16.58 2.01 15.36
C ALA A 164 -15.91 0.89 16.17
N GLU A 165 -16.11 -0.36 15.74
CA GLU A 165 -15.62 -1.58 16.38
C GLU A 165 -14.10 -1.71 16.40
N GLU A 166 -13.39 -1.01 15.51
CA GLU A 166 -11.93 -1.01 15.49
C GLU A 166 -11.34 0.02 16.45
N MET A 167 -12.13 0.98 16.92
CA MET A 167 -11.72 2.03 17.86
C MET A 167 -12.17 1.68 19.27
N GLU A 168 -11.38 2.11 20.26
CA GLU A 168 -11.83 2.02 21.65
C GLU A 168 -12.85 3.12 21.93
N ALA A 169 -13.80 2.86 22.83
CA ALA A 169 -14.81 3.83 23.21
C ALA A 169 -14.14 5.12 23.72
N LEU A 170 -14.67 6.27 23.29
CA LEU A 170 -14.13 7.55 23.72
C LEU A 170 -14.21 7.66 25.25
N PRO A 171 -13.20 8.27 25.91
CA PRO A 171 -13.23 8.49 27.35
C PRO A 171 -14.49 9.24 27.80
N GLU A 172 -14.93 8.98 29.03
CA GLU A 172 -16.15 9.56 29.59
C GLU A 172 -16.15 11.10 29.51
N GLY A 173 -17.32 11.70 29.24
CA GLY A 173 -17.48 13.14 29.08
C GLY A 173 -17.09 13.70 27.70
N GLN A 174 -16.51 12.88 26.82
CA GLN A 174 -16.24 13.29 25.43
C GLN A 174 -17.50 13.17 24.57
N PRO A 175 -17.86 14.20 23.77
CA PRO A 175 -18.99 14.08 22.84
C PRO A 175 -18.70 13.02 21.77
N PRO A 176 -19.73 12.41 21.16
CA PRO A 176 -19.53 11.49 20.04
C PRO A 176 -18.81 12.19 18.88
N LEU A 177 -18.15 11.41 18.02
CA LEU A 177 -17.52 11.92 16.80
C LEU A 177 -18.60 12.28 15.78
N ASP A 178 -18.46 13.44 15.14
CA ASP A 178 -19.32 13.84 14.03
C ASP A 178 -18.76 13.24 12.73
N LEU A 179 -19.38 12.17 12.25
CA LEU A 179 -18.93 11.43 11.07
C LEU A 179 -19.09 12.21 9.75
N SER A 180 -19.84 13.32 9.76
CA SER A 180 -19.95 14.22 8.60
C SER A 180 -18.72 15.12 8.43
N LYS A 181 -17.86 15.18 9.46
CA LYS A 181 -16.68 16.05 9.51
C LYS A 181 -15.38 15.25 9.50
N HIS A 182 -14.28 15.96 9.44
CA HIS A 182 -12.93 15.38 9.43
C HIS A 182 -12.60 14.69 10.76
N VAL A 183 -12.79 13.37 10.84
CA VAL A 183 -12.57 12.57 12.06
C VAL A 183 -11.14 12.68 12.60
N PRO A 184 -10.06 12.59 11.79
CA PRO A 184 -8.70 12.76 12.30
C PRO A 184 -8.49 14.11 13.00
N ASN A 185 -9.07 15.20 12.47
CA ASN A 185 -8.96 16.52 13.09
C ASN A 185 -9.69 16.57 14.43
N GLN A 186 -10.89 15.97 14.53
CA GLN A 186 -11.61 15.89 15.79
C GLN A 186 -10.80 15.17 16.88
N LEU A 187 -10.11 14.08 16.51
CA LEU A 187 -9.25 13.33 17.44
C LEU A 187 -8.01 14.13 17.84
N ALA A 188 -7.31 14.74 16.87
CA ALA A 188 -6.15 15.59 17.14
C ALA A 188 -6.52 16.80 18.03
N THR A 189 -7.64 17.47 17.74
CA THR A 189 -8.13 18.59 18.54
C THR A 189 -8.39 18.17 19.99
N ARG A 190 -8.99 17.01 20.23
CA ARG A 190 -9.25 16.51 21.60
C ARG A 190 -7.97 16.18 22.36
N ILE A 191 -6.97 15.61 21.68
CA ILE A 191 -5.64 15.36 22.26
C ILE A 191 -4.98 16.70 22.67
N LEU A 192 -4.99 17.71 21.78
CA LEU A 192 -4.46 19.04 22.08
C LEU A 192 -5.22 19.73 23.22
N GLN A 193 -6.55 19.64 23.22
CA GLN A 193 -7.41 20.22 24.27
C GLN A 193 -7.05 19.66 25.64
N LYS A 194 -6.93 18.32 25.78
CA LYS A 194 -6.57 17.71 27.06
C LYS A 194 -5.19 18.18 27.54
N ILE A 195 -4.21 18.34 26.64
CA ILE A 195 -2.89 18.88 27.01
C ILE A 195 -2.99 20.35 27.48
N ALA A 196 -3.81 21.16 26.81
CA ALA A 196 -4.06 22.54 27.22
C ALA A 196 -4.83 22.65 28.55
N ASP A 197 -5.75 21.73 28.83
CA ASP A 197 -6.43 21.62 30.14
C ASP A 197 -5.42 21.28 31.24
N LEU A 198 -4.59 20.25 31.02
CA LEU A 198 -3.54 19.83 31.97
C LEU A 198 -2.54 20.95 32.28
N GLN A 199 -2.22 21.80 31.30
CA GLN A 199 -1.38 22.96 31.54
C GLN A 199 -2.08 24.04 32.37
N ARG A 200 -3.36 24.34 32.08
CA ARG A 200 -4.15 25.29 32.87
C ARG A 200 -4.36 24.82 34.32
N GLU A 201 -4.44 23.51 34.52
CA GLU A 201 -4.54 22.87 35.84
C GLU A 201 -3.18 22.74 36.57
N GLY A 202 -2.08 23.20 35.97
CA GLY A 202 -0.74 23.11 36.55
C GLY A 202 -0.16 21.70 36.60
N GLN A 203 -0.76 20.73 35.91
CA GLN A 203 -0.27 19.35 35.78
C GLN A 203 0.88 19.25 34.75
N LEU A 204 0.93 20.18 33.80
CA LEU A 204 2.01 20.35 32.83
C LEU A 204 2.50 21.81 32.84
N THR A 205 3.78 22.03 32.57
CA THR A 205 4.38 23.37 32.45
C THR A 205 4.41 23.84 31.00
N GLY A 206 4.56 25.15 30.78
CA GLY A 206 4.70 25.72 29.43
C GLY A 206 5.90 25.15 28.65
N ASP A 207 7.03 24.92 29.32
CA ASP A 207 8.22 24.34 28.68
C ASP A 207 7.99 22.89 28.25
N GLN A 208 7.24 22.11 29.04
CA GLN A 208 6.85 20.75 28.66
C GLN A 208 5.95 20.75 27.43
N LEU A 209 5.07 21.74 27.26
CA LEU A 209 4.23 21.87 26.06
C LEU A 209 5.09 22.10 24.80
N ILE A 210 6.14 22.91 24.89
CA ILE A 210 7.09 23.10 23.77
C ILE A 210 7.72 21.76 23.38
N VAL A 211 8.09 20.93 24.37
CA VAL A 211 8.69 19.61 24.13
C VAL A 211 7.70 18.61 23.51
N LEU A 212 6.40 18.71 23.83
CA LEU A 212 5.34 17.85 23.29
C LEU A 212 4.85 18.30 21.90
N ASN A 213 5.04 19.58 21.55
CA ASN A 213 4.45 20.17 20.35
C ASN A 213 4.85 19.44 19.06
N ASN A 214 6.10 18.97 18.94
CA ASN A 214 6.56 18.26 17.76
C ASN A 214 5.73 17.00 17.48
N GLU A 215 5.49 16.16 18.50
CA GLU A 215 4.67 14.98 18.32
C GLU A 215 3.22 15.34 18.04
N LEU A 216 2.66 16.36 18.67
CA LEU A 216 1.29 16.79 18.45
C LEU A 216 1.05 17.32 17.02
N GLN A 217 1.95 18.16 16.53
CA GLN A 217 1.90 18.70 15.17
C GLN A 217 2.06 17.59 14.11
N SER A 218 2.92 16.61 14.39
CA SER A 218 3.20 15.52 13.45
C SER A 218 1.97 14.70 13.07
N PHE A 219 0.95 14.63 13.94
CA PHE A 219 -0.29 13.91 13.65
C PHE A 219 -0.97 14.56 12.43
N THR A 220 -1.19 15.87 12.48
CA THR A 220 -1.79 16.63 11.38
C THR A 220 -0.90 16.67 10.12
N GLU A 221 0.43 16.70 10.27
CA GLU A 221 1.36 16.67 9.13
C GLU A 221 1.31 15.33 8.38
N VAL A 222 1.31 14.21 9.13
CA VAL A 222 1.12 12.87 8.57
C VAL A 222 -0.23 12.76 7.87
N CYS A 223 -1.30 13.27 8.48
CA CYS A 223 -2.65 13.27 7.90
C CYS A 223 -2.67 13.98 6.54
N GLY A 224 -2.20 15.23 6.50
CA GLY A 224 -2.15 16.02 5.26
C GLY A 224 -1.24 15.40 4.19
N ALA A 225 -0.13 14.76 4.59
CA ALA A 225 0.72 14.04 3.65
C ALA A 225 0.01 12.83 3.04
N CYS A 226 -0.68 12.03 3.86
CA CYS A 226 -1.47 10.88 3.40
C CYS A 226 -2.67 11.30 2.54
N GLU A 227 -3.37 12.38 2.91
CA GLU A 227 -4.45 12.97 2.11
C GLU A 227 -3.95 13.43 0.74
N ARG A 228 -2.77 14.05 0.66
CA ARG A 228 -2.16 14.44 -0.62
C ARG A 228 -1.88 13.22 -1.49
N ILE A 229 -1.34 12.14 -0.92
CA ILE A 229 -1.13 10.88 -1.64
C ILE A 229 -2.45 10.31 -2.15
N GLN A 230 -3.51 10.32 -1.34
CA GLN A 230 -4.81 9.75 -1.71
C GLN A 230 -5.55 10.62 -2.75
N SER A 231 -5.53 11.94 -2.58
CA SER A 231 -6.31 12.89 -3.38
C SER A 231 -5.65 13.33 -4.67
N THR A 232 -4.33 13.14 -4.79
CA THR A 232 -3.55 13.53 -5.98
C THR A 232 -3.04 12.27 -6.69
N PRO A 233 -3.90 11.60 -7.51
CA PRO A 233 -3.49 10.43 -8.28
C PRO A 233 -2.51 10.80 -9.41
N ILE A 234 -1.86 9.79 -10.01
CA ILE A 234 -1.07 10.01 -11.22
C ILE A 234 -2.01 10.57 -12.31
N PRO A 235 -1.58 11.57 -13.10
CA PRO A 235 -2.44 12.19 -14.10
C PRO A 235 -3.13 11.16 -15.00
N PHE A 236 -4.46 11.24 -15.09
CA PHE A 236 -5.28 10.28 -15.83
C PHE A 236 -4.84 10.08 -17.29
N SER A 237 -4.39 11.16 -17.94
CA SER A 237 -3.87 11.11 -19.31
C SER A 237 -2.67 10.17 -19.46
N TYR A 238 -1.80 10.09 -18.44
CA TYR A 238 -0.65 9.21 -18.42
C TYR A 238 -1.08 7.74 -18.31
N SER A 239 -1.94 7.41 -17.35
CA SER A 239 -2.44 6.04 -17.16
C SER A 239 -3.24 5.53 -18.37
N VAL A 240 -4.07 6.39 -18.97
CA VAL A 240 -4.82 6.04 -20.19
C VAL A 240 -3.89 5.86 -21.39
N PHE A 241 -2.87 6.73 -21.53
CA PHE A 241 -1.92 6.63 -22.62
C PHE A 241 -1.18 5.30 -22.60
N ILE A 242 -0.66 4.88 -21.44
CA ILE A 242 0.04 3.58 -21.30
C ILE A 242 -0.89 2.42 -21.65
N LYS A 243 -2.11 2.38 -21.09
CA LYS A 243 -3.08 1.31 -21.38
C LYS A 243 -3.44 1.23 -22.87
N LYS A 244 -3.66 2.38 -23.52
CA LYS A 244 -3.90 2.45 -24.98
C LYS A 244 -2.67 1.99 -25.76
N PHE A 245 -1.47 2.37 -25.33
CA PHE A 245 -0.24 1.99 -26.01
C PHE A 245 0.01 0.48 -25.92
N ILE A 246 -0.18 -0.15 -24.75
CA ILE A 246 -0.15 -1.61 -24.60
C ILE A 246 -1.17 -2.26 -25.53
N PHE A 247 -2.41 -1.75 -25.57
CA PHE A 247 -3.45 -2.28 -26.44
C PHE A 247 -3.03 -2.27 -27.91
N PHE A 248 -2.64 -1.11 -28.46
CA PHE A 248 -2.24 -1.01 -29.86
C PHE A 248 -1.00 -1.86 -30.15
N TYR A 249 -0.01 -1.86 -29.25
CA TYR A 249 1.19 -2.67 -29.40
C TYR A 249 0.87 -4.17 -29.51
N ILE A 250 -0.02 -4.68 -28.66
CA ILE A 250 -0.41 -6.10 -28.68
C ILE A 250 -1.27 -6.43 -29.89
N MET A 251 -2.19 -5.54 -30.28
CA MET A 251 -3.07 -5.76 -31.43
C MET A 251 -2.32 -5.76 -32.76
N THR A 252 -1.29 -4.92 -32.93
CA THR A 252 -0.53 -4.89 -34.20
C THR A 252 0.59 -5.94 -34.27
N MET A 253 0.98 -6.53 -33.13
CA MET A 253 2.10 -7.47 -33.04
C MET A 253 1.98 -8.70 -33.95
N PRO A 254 0.82 -9.38 -34.07
CA PRO A 254 0.70 -10.54 -34.95
C PRO A 254 1.08 -10.25 -36.39
N PHE A 255 0.68 -9.09 -36.92
CA PHE A 255 0.99 -8.68 -38.29
C PHE A 255 2.48 -8.44 -38.52
N GLY A 256 3.20 -7.97 -37.51
CA GLY A 256 4.64 -7.71 -37.62
C GLY A 256 5.51 -8.97 -37.60
N TYR A 257 5.09 -10.00 -36.87
CA TYR A 257 5.95 -11.15 -36.55
C TYR A 257 5.50 -12.49 -37.10
N VAL A 258 4.27 -12.60 -37.61
CA VAL A 258 3.75 -13.87 -38.13
C VAL A 258 4.57 -14.43 -39.30
N PHE A 259 5.20 -13.57 -40.11
CA PHE A 259 6.07 -14.01 -41.20
C PHE A 259 7.29 -14.80 -40.72
N SER A 260 7.78 -14.46 -39.53
CA SER A 260 8.98 -15.07 -38.94
C SER A 260 8.63 -16.19 -37.98
N LEU A 261 7.51 -16.09 -37.28
CA LEU A 261 7.12 -16.99 -36.19
C LEU A 261 6.01 -17.98 -36.58
N GLY A 262 5.30 -17.76 -37.68
CA GLY A 262 4.11 -18.53 -38.05
C GLY A 262 3.12 -18.58 -36.88
N TYR A 263 2.58 -19.77 -36.59
CA TYR A 263 1.65 -19.97 -35.47
C TYR A 263 2.26 -19.79 -34.07
N LEU A 264 3.60 -19.76 -33.92
CA LEU A 264 4.23 -19.44 -32.62
C LEU A 264 3.91 -18.01 -32.16
N ILE A 265 3.41 -17.15 -33.04
CA ILE A 265 2.96 -15.81 -32.66
C ILE A 265 1.82 -15.85 -31.63
N ILE A 266 1.00 -16.90 -31.62
CA ILE A 266 -0.15 -17.05 -30.71
C ILE A 266 0.31 -17.07 -29.25
N PRO A 267 1.13 -18.04 -28.79
CA PRO A 267 1.61 -18.03 -27.40
C PRO A 267 2.51 -16.82 -27.09
N MET A 268 3.23 -16.28 -28.07
CA MET A 268 4.10 -15.11 -27.88
C MET A 268 3.31 -13.83 -27.56
N VAL A 269 2.21 -13.57 -28.28
CA VAL A 269 1.35 -12.40 -28.03
C VAL A 269 0.72 -12.48 -26.64
N VAL A 270 0.25 -13.67 -26.26
CA VAL A 270 -0.31 -13.89 -24.91
C VAL A 270 0.74 -13.68 -23.83
N PHE A 271 1.95 -14.22 -24.01
CA PHE A 271 3.04 -14.08 -23.05
C PHE A 271 3.48 -12.61 -22.89
N ILE A 272 3.67 -11.89 -23.99
CA ILE A 272 4.09 -10.48 -23.94
C ILE A 272 2.98 -9.60 -23.36
N PHE A 273 1.72 -9.86 -23.71
CA PHE A 273 0.58 -9.19 -23.08
C PHE A 273 0.58 -9.44 -21.57
N PHE A 274 0.77 -10.70 -21.14
CA PHE A 274 0.84 -11.02 -19.71
C PHE A 274 1.92 -10.21 -19.00
N VAL A 275 3.13 -10.12 -19.55
CA VAL A 275 4.23 -9.35 -18.93
C VAL A 275 3.88 -7.86 -18.84
N LEU A 276 3.50 -7.24 -19.96
CA LEU A 276 3.22 -5.79 -20.01
C LEU A 276 2.00 -5.41 -19.17
N ALA A 277 0.91 -6.17 -19.27
CA ALA A 277 -0.30 -5.92 -18.50
C ALA A 277 -0.12 -6.20 -17.01
N SER A 278 0.66 -7.22 -16.63
CA SER A 278 0.92 -7.49 -15.20
C SER A 278 1.73 -6.37 -14.54
N LEU A 279 2.74 -5.82 -15.24
CA LEU A 279 3.50 -4.68 -14.73
C LEU A 279 2.59 -3.45 -14.52
N GLU A 280 1.72 -3.17 -15.49
CA GLU A 280 0.74 -2.08 -15.36
C GLU A 280 -0.25 -2.31 -14.21
N LEU A 281 -0.76 -3.55 -14.05
CA LEU A 281 -1.64 -3.90 -12.92
C LEU A 281 -0.95 -3.74 -11.57
N ILE A 282 0.31 -4.18 -11.43
CA ILE A 282 1.08 -4.03 -10.20
C ILE A 282 1.27 -2.54 -9.89
N ALA A 283 1.63 -1.74 -10.90
CA ALA A 283 1.80 -0.30 -10.74
C ALA A 283 0.48 0.42 -10.41
N GLU A 284 -0.67 -0.11 -10.83
CA GLU A 284 -2.00 0.37 -10.46
C GLU A 284 -2.35 0.00 -9.01
N GLU A 285 -2.10 -1.24 -8.57
CA GLU A 285 -2.35 -1.69 -7.20
C GLU A 285 -1.51 -0.90 -6.18
N ILE A 286 -0.19 -0.77 -6.39
CA ILE A 286 0.67 -0.07 -5.41
C ILE A 286 0.53 1.47 -5.45
N GLU A 287 -0.14 2.03 -6.46
CA GLU A 287 -0.34 3.48 -6.58
C GLU A 287 -1.28 4.04 -5.49
N ASP A 288 -2.24 3.23 -5.00
CA ASP A 288 -3.17 3.59 -3.93
C ASP A 288 -2.88 2.82 -2.63
N PRO A 289 -1.85 3.22 -1.86
CA PRO A 289 -1.28 2.38 -0.81
C PRO A 289 -2.17 2.18 0.43
N PHE A 290 -3.34 2.82 0.52
CA PHE A 290 -4.17 2.81 1.73
C PHE A 290 -5.42 1.95 1.60
N GLY A 291 -5.63 1.29 0.46
CA GLY A 291 -6.81 0.48 0.17
C GLY A 291 -6.88 -0.84 0.93
N PHE A 292 -7.36 -1.85 0.21
CA PHE A 292 -7.59 -3.22 0.69
C PHE A 292 -6.90 -4.30 -0.16
N ASP A 293 -6.13 -3.90 -1.17
CA ASP A 293 -5.40 -4.83 -2.02
C ASP A 293 -4.28 -5.50 -1.22
N ALA A 294 -3.88 -6.70 -1.66
CA ALA A 294 -2.88 -7.51 -0.94
C ALA A 294 -1.49 -6.84 -0.84
N ASN A 295 -1.24 -5.84 -1.69
CA ASN A 295 0.01 -5.09 -1.78
C ASN A 295 -0.07 -3.71 -1.10
N ASP A 296 -1.24 -3.36 -0.55
CA ASP A 296 -1.42 -2.11 0.19
C ASP A 296 -0.68 -2.15 1.52
N LEU A 297 -0.52 -0.97 2.12
CA LEU A 297 0.11 -0.86 3.42
C LEU A 297 -0.74 -1.58 4.48
N PRO A 298 -0.12 -2.38 5.37
CA PRO A 298 -0.82 -3.09 6.44
C PRO A 298 -1.21 -2.15 7.59
N THR A 299 -1.93 -1.07 7.28
CA THR A 299 -2.33 -0.01 8.20
C THR A 299 -3.12 -0.53 9.39
N ASP A 300 -3.91 -1.60 9.23
CA ASP A 300 -4.55 -2.32 10.34
C ASP A 300 -3.54 -2.88 11.33
N THR A 301 -2.51 -3.57 10.83
CA THR A 301 -1.44 -4.14 11.66
C THR A 301 -0.63 -3.04 12.33
N ILE A 302 -0.35 -1.95 11.61
CA ILE A 302 0.37 -0.80 12.16
C ILE A 302 -0.44 -0.13 13.28
N SER A 303 -1.75 0.11 13.09
CA SER A 303 -2.62 0.69 14.12
C SER A 303 -2.76 -0.21 15.36
N ASN A 304 -2.89 -1.52 15.18
CA ASN A 304 -2.91 -2.47 16.31
C ASN A 304 -1.58 -2.46 17.07
N ASN A 305 -0.45 -2.40 16.36
CA ASN A 305 0.86 -2.25 16.99
C ASN A 305 0.98 -0.92 17.74
N ILE A 306 0.47 0.19 17.21
CA ILE A 306 0.43 1.47 17.93
C ILE A 306 -0.38 1.32 19.23
N ARG A 307 -1.58 0.74 19.17
CA ARG A 307 -2.41 0.46 20.37
C ARG A 307 -1.64 -0.33 21.41
N LYS A 308 -1.02 -1.44 21.01
CA LYS A 308 -0.24 -2.29 21.91
C LYS A 308 0.90 -1.52 22.58
N HIS A 309 1.76 -0.87 21.79
CA HIS A 309 2.93 -0.18 22.36
C HIS A 309 2.54 1.02 23.23
N VAL A 310 1.50 1.77 22.87
CA VAL A 310 1.01 2.88 23.70
C VAL A 310 0.42 2.35 25.01
N GLY A 311 -0.34 1.25 24.97
CA GLY A 311 -0.91 0.63 26.18
C GLY A 311 0.11 -0.05 27.11
N GLU A 312 1.31 -0.36 26.62
CA GLU A 312 2.43 -0.80 27.46
C GLU A 312 3.10 0.37 28.21
N LEU A 313 2.98 1.60 27.67
CA LEU A 313 3.64 2.80 28.17
C LEU A 313 2.77 3.61 29.14
N LEU A 314 1.45 3.67 28.92
CA LEU A 314 0.46 4.43 29.68
C LEU A 314 -0.56 3.49 30.34
#